data_AF-A0A4R4R7W5-F1
#
_entry.id   AF-A0A4R4R7W5-F1
#
_cell.length_a   1.000
_cell.length_b   1.000
_cell.length_c   1.000
_cell.angle_alpha   90.00
_cell.angle_beta   90.00
_cell.angle_gamma   90.00
#
_symmetry.space_group_name_H-M   'P 1'
#
loop_
_entity.id
_entity.type
_entity.pdbx_description
1 polymer ?
#
loop_
_entity_poly.entity_id
_entity_poly.type
_entity_poly.pdbx_seq_one_letter_code
_entity_poly.pdbx_strand_id
1 'polypeptide(L)'
;AEALAQREVNRFVADVRTRLDEHGDDLRAAAYAAIAHTLAAAADNPLIKAILTSARGGSDELLPYLTTRAGLVLTESTGALLEWAGGHLPAADPAALAFAADTIVRLVVSHIVLPRSPVEQTADALATLALRLFTAAAVPHS
;
A
#
# COMPACT_ATOMS: atom_id res chain seq x y z
N ALA A 1 -17.52 13.91 10.17
CA ALA A 1 -17.09 13.09 9.01
C ALA A 1 -15.56 12.92 8.97
N GLU A 2 -14.78 13.99 9.11
CA GLU A 2 -13.31 13.96 9.04
C GLU A 2 -12.65 13.08 10.10
N ALA A 3 -13.01 13.23 11.37
CA ALA A 3 -12.51 12.36 12.45
C ALA A 3 -12.90 10.88 12.28
N LEU A 4 -14.01 10.58 11.60
CA LEU A 4 -14.39 9.19 11.28
C LEU A 4 -13.49 8.66 10.17
N ALA A 5 -13.33 9.40 9.08
CA ALA A 5 -12.46 9.01 7.96
C ALA A 5 -10.99 8.82 8.40
N GLN A 6 -10.46 9.69 9.26
CA GLN A 6 -9.12 9.52 9.81
C GLN A 6 -8.97 8.22 10.60
N ARG A 7 -9.96 7.89 11.45
CA ARG A 7 -9.97 6.63 12.19
C ARG A 7 -10.03 5.42 11.27
N GLU A 8 -10.82 5.52 10.19
CA GLU A 8 -10.92 4.48 9.17
C GLU A 8 -9.59 4.26 8.44
N VAL A 9 -8.89 5.34 8.06
CA VAL A 9 -7.55 5.26 7.46
C VAL A 9 -6.55 4.64 8.44
N ASN A 10 -6.53 5.10 9.69
CA ASN A 10 -5.61 4.58 10.70
C ASN A 10 -5.86 3.08 10.98
N ARG A 11 -7.13 2.67 11.03
CA ARG A 11 -7.50 1.26 11.16
C ARG A 11 -7.01 0.46 9.97
N PHE A 12 -7.28 0.93 8.76
CA PHE A 12 -6.83 0.27 7.54
C PHE A 12 -5.31 0.10 7.49
N VAL A 13 -4.55 1.15 7.82
CA VAL A 13 -3.07 1.08 7.86
C VAL A 13 -2.57 0.15 8.97
N ALA A 14 -3.24 0.12 10.13
CA ALA A 14 -2.91 -0.82 11.21
C ALA A 14 -3.15 -2.28 10.80
N ASP A 15 -4.22 -2.55 10.04
CA ASP A 15 -4.49 -3.88 9.50
C ASP A 15 -3.39 -4.29 8.49
N VAL A 16 -2.95 -3.36 7.62
CA VAL A 16 -1.81 -3.58 6.70
C VAL A 16 -0.53 -3.93 7.47
N ARG A 17 -0.20 -3.19 8.54
CA ARG A 17 0.96 -3.50 9.41
C ARG A 17 0.87 -4.91 9.99
N THR A 18 -0.30 -5.27 10.51
CA THR A 18 -0.55 -6.60 11.08
C THR A 18 -0.27 -7.71 10.04
N ARG A 19 -0.70 -7.53 8.78
CA ARG A 19 -0.42 -8.50 7.70
C ARG A 19 1.05 -8.61 7.34
N LEU A 20 1.80 -7.52 7.42
CA LEU A 20 3.24 -7.54 7.17
C LEU A 20 3.97 -8.31 8.27
N ASP A 21 3.56 -8.14 9.54
CA ASP A 21 4.20 -8.78 10.69
C ASP A 21 3.86 -10.28 10.83
N GLU A 22 2.76 -10.76 10.22
CA GLU A 22 2.31 -12.16 10.29
C GLU A 22 3.29 -13.18 9.69
N HIS A 23 4.24 -12.74 8.87
CA HIS A 23 5.08 -13.62 8.03
C HIS A 23 6.59 -13.60 8.36
N GLY A 24 7.01 -12.92 9.42
CA GLY A 24 8.41 -12.83 9.83
C GLY A 24 9.32 -12.40 8.67
N ASP A 25 10.45 -13.11 8.50
CA ASP A 25 11.46 -12.78 7.49
C ASP A 25 11.08 -13.11 6.03
N ASP A 26 9.92 -13.73 5.77
CA ASP A 26 9.47 -14.00 4.41
C ASP A 26 8.88 -12.73 3.77
N LEU A 27 9.78 -11.94 3.17
CA LEU A 27 9.43 -10.67 2.54
C LEU A 27 8.32 -10.78 1.50
N ARG A 28 8.30 -11.88 0.73
CA ARG A 28 7.32 -12.08 -0.33
C ARG A 28 5.96 -12.44 0.27
N ALA A 29 5.93 -13.34 1.26
CA ALA A 29 4.70 -13.75 1.91
C ALA A 29 4.05 -12.57 2.66
N ALA A 30 4.84 -11.78 3.38
CA ALA A 30 4.37 -10.55 4.03
C ALA A 30 3.76 -9.56 3.02
N ALA A 31 4.48 -9.28 1.92
CA ALA A 31 3.98 -8.41 0.87
C ALA A 31 2.69 -8.95 0.24
N TYR A 32 2.62 -10.25 -0.05
CA TYR A 32 1.42 -10.89 -0.58
C TYR A 32 0.23 -10.71 0.36
N ALA A 33 0.39 -11.01 1.65
CA ALA A 33 -0.69 -10.93 2.63
C ALA A 33 -1.24 -9.50 2.75
N ALA A 34 -0.35 -8.51 2.85
CA ALA A 34 -0.73 -7.10 2.92
C ALA A 34 -1.44 -6.62 1.65
N ILE A 35 -0.93 -6.98 0.47
CA ILE A 35 -1.50 -6.59 -0.82
C ILE A 35 -2.86 -7.27 -1.04
N ALA A 36 -2.95 -8.58 -0.84
CA ALA A 36 -4.18 -9.33 -1.02
C ALA A 36 -5.29 -8.81 -0.09
N HIS A 37 -4.96 -8.57 1.19
CA HIS A 37 -5.88 -7.98 2.15
C HIS A 37 -6.39 -6.60 1.68
N THR A 38 -5.47 -5.73 1.25
CA THR A 38 -5.79 -4.38 0.77
C THR A 38 -6.73 -4.41 -0.44
N LEU A 39 -6.41 -5.24 -1.44
CA LEU A 39 -7.20 -5.38 -2.65
C LEU A 39 -8.61 -5.92 -2.36
N ALA A 40 -8.72 -6.94 -1.50
CA ALA A 40 -10.01 -7.50 -1.07
C ALA A 40 -10.84 -6.47 -0.29
N ALA A 41 -10.24 -5.79 0.70
CA ALA A 41 -10.93 -4.77 1.49
C ALA A 41 -11.48 -3.63 0.63
N ALA A 42 -10.74 -3.22 -0.40
CA ALA A 42 -11.18 -2.18 -1.33
C ALA A 42 -12.24 -2.67 -2.34
N ALA A 43 -12.25 -3.97 -2.68
CA ALA A 43 -13.30 -4.57 -3.50
C ALA A 43 -14.64 -4.63 -2.74
N ASP A 44 -14.60 -4.94 -1.45
CA ASP A 44 -15.79 -5.13 -0.61
C ASP A 44 -16.33 -3.83 0.01
N ASN A 45 -15.53 -2.75 0.06
CA ASN A 45 -15.90 -1.50 0.71
C ASN A 45 -15.89 -0.29 -0.26
N PRO A 46 -17.07 0.14 -0.75
CA PRO A 46 -17.20 1.29 -1.65
C PRO A 46 -16.63 2.61 -1.08
N LEU A 47 -16.61 2.79 0.25
CA LEU A 47 -16.03 3.97 0.89
C LEU A 47 -14.50 3.96 0.78
N ILE A 48 -13.86 2.81 1.01
CA ILE A 48 -12.41 2.65 0.85
C ILE A 48 -12.02 2.89 -0.60
N LYS A 49 -12.78 2.31 -1.55
CA LYS A 49 -12.59 2.58 -2.97
C LYS A 49 -12.69 4.07 -3.28
N ALA A 50 -13.75 4.76 -2.81
CA ALA A 50 -13.94 6.19 -3.04
C ALA A 50 -12.80 7.04 -2.44
N ILE A 51 -12.34 6.73 -1.23
CA ILE A 51 -11.20 7.42 -0.61
C ILE A 51 -9.95 7.25 -1.49
N LEU A 52 -9.62 6.02 -1.88
CA LEU A 52 -8.44 5.70 -2.67
C LEU A 52 -8.48 6.22 -4.11
N THR A 53 -9.68 6.40 -4.69
CA THR A 53 -9.85 6.80 -6.11
C THR A 53 -10.16 8.27 -6.32
N SER A 54 -10.40 9.03 -5.25
CA SER A 54 -10.89 10.41 -5.28
C SER A 54 -9.99 11.45 -5.95
N ALA A 55 -8.75 11.09 -6.30
CA ALA A 55 -7.82 11.94 -7.03
C ALA A 55 -8.27 12.32 -8.46
N ARG A 56 -9.32 11.67 -9.02
CA ARG A 56 -9.85 11.99 -10.35
C ARG A 56 -11.14 12.79 -10.23
N GLY A 57 -11.04 14.09 -10.54
CA GLY A 57 -12.01 15.15 -10.25
C GLY A 57 -13.45 14.97 -10.71
N GLY A 58 -14.31 15.72 -10.03
CA GLY A 58 -15.77 15.82 -10.15
C GLY A 58 -16.26 16.92 -9.20
N SER A 59 -17.25 17.71 -9.60
CA SER A 59 -17.69 18.95 -8.93
C SER A 59 -18.52 18.68 -7.66
N ASP A 60 -17.99 17.91 -6.71
CA ASP A 60 -18.64 17.58 -5.45
C ASP A 60 -17.86 18.22 -4.30
N GLU A 61 -18.52 18.93 -3.39
CA GLU A 61 -17.90 19.67 -2.27
C GLU A 61 -17.07 18.76 -1.34
N LEU A 62 -17.29 17.45 -1.44
CA LEU A 62 -16.57 16.41 -0.73
C LEU A 62 -15.21 16.05 -1.35
N LEU A 63 -14.93 16.42 -2.60
CA LEU A 63 -13.70 16.03 -3.28
C LEU A 63 -12.41 16.53 -2.62
N PRO A 64 -12.27 17.81 -2.21
CA PRO A 64 -11.07 18.27 -1.54
C PRO A 64 -10.74 17.47 -0.26
N TYR A 65 -11.78 17.01 0.43
CA TYR A 65 -11.63 16.16 1.61
C TYR A 65 -11.21 14.73 1.23
N LEU A 66 -11.75 14.18 0.15
CA LEU A 66 -11.41 12.84 -0.31
C LEU A 66 -9.99 12.79 -0.88
N THR A 67 -9.56 13.79 -1.66
CA THR A 67 -8.20 13.87 -2.21
C THR A 67 -7.14 14.01 -1.12
N THR A 68 -7.41 14.81 -0.08
CA THR A 68 -6.54 14.92 1.10
C THR A 68 -6.40 13.57 1.81
N ARG A 69 -7.50 12.81 1.93
CA ARG A 69 -7.48 11.47 2.54
C ARG A 69 -6.76 10.44 1.68
N ALA A 70 -6.89 10.50 0.36
CA ALA A 70 -6.13 9.65 -0.54
C ALA A 70 -4.62 9.87 -0.35
N GLY A 71 -4.19 11.13 -0.28
CA GLY A 71 -2.80 11.50 0.01
C GLY A 71 -2.32 10.97 1.37
N LEU A 72 -3.18 11.00 2.38
CA LEU A 72 -2.87 10.45 3.69
C LEU A 72 -2.74 8.93 3.67
N VAL A 73 -3.67 8.21 3.02
CA VAL A 73 -3.59 6.75 2.91
C VAL A 73 -2.31 6.32 2.19
N LEU A 74 -1.95 7.00 1.09
CA LEU A 74 -0.70 6.76 0.38
C LEU A 74 0.51 6.98 1.30
N THR A 75 0.57 8.13 1.98
CA THR A 75 1.68 8.48 2.88
C THR A 75 1.83 7.46 4.01
N GLU A 76 0.73 7.16 4.72
CA GLU A 76 0.74 6.26 5.87
C GLU A 76 1.02 4.80 5.46
N SER A 77 0.47 4.34 4.33
CA SER A 77 0.73 2.97 3.82
C SER A 77 2.18 2.81 3.37
N THR A 78 2.74 3.82 2.68
CA THR A 78 4.16 3.83 2.30
C THR A 78 5.04 3.86 3.55
N GLY A 79 4.69 4.66 4.56
CA GLY A 79 5.39 4.71 5.84
C GLY A 79 5.41 3.37 6.56
N ALA A 80 4.25 2.70 6.67
CA ALA A 80 4.14 1.37 7.28
C ALA A 80 5.00 0.32 6.56
N LEU A 81 4.96 0.30 5.22
CA LEU A 81 5.76 -0.63 4.42
C LEU A 81 7.26 -0.34 4.56
N LEU A 82 7.66 0.93 4.62
CA LEU A 82 9.05 1.34 4.81
C LEU A 82 9.60 0.96 6.19
N GLU A 83 8.82 1.23 7.24
CA GLU A 83 9.16 0.87 8.62
C GLU A 83 9.41 -0.63 8.73
N TRP A 84 8.48 -1.43 8.22
CA TRP A 84 8.61 -2.88 8.20
C TRP A 84 9.81 -3.35 7.35
N ALA A 85 9.94 -2.86 6.12
CA ALA A 85 11.01 -3.30 5.21
C ALA A 85 12.40 -2.89 5.73
N GLY A 86 12.54 -1.72 6.35
CA GLY A 86 13.79 -1.25 6.95
C GLY A 86 14.25 -2.11 8.13
N GLY A 87 13.31 -2.67 8.90
CA GLY A 87 13.62 -3.65 9.94
C GLY A 87 14.18 -4.97 9.41
N HIS A 88 13.69 -5.42 8.25
CA HIS A 88 14.10 -6.67 7.61
C HIS A 88 15.32 -6.52 6.69
N LEU A 89 15.56 -5.31 6.18
CA LEU A 89 16.64 -4.99 5.25
C LEU A 89 17.51 -3.84 5.78
N PRO A 90 18.21 -4.02 6.92
CA PRO A 90 18.95 -2.93 7.57
C PRO A 90 20.14 -2.40 6.75
N ALA A 91 20.58 -3.14 5.73
CA ALA A 91 21.68 -2.76 4.84
C ALA A 91 21.21 -2.13 3.52
N ALA A 92 19.90 -2.00 3.29
CA ALA A 92 19.38 -1.42 2.06
C ALA A 92 19.65 0.08 1.95
N ASP A 93 19.82 0.57 0.72
CA ASP A 93 19.82 2.00 0.43
C ASP A 93 18.46 2.60 0.80
N PRO A 94 18.40 3.54 1.77
CA PRO A 94 17.14 4.13 2.21
C PRO A 94 16.37 4.81 1.06
N ALA A 95 17.05 5.42 0.10
CA ALA A 95 16.41 6.11 -1.01
C ALA A 95 15.77 5.12 -2.00
N ALA A 96 16.50 4.07 -2.37
CA ALA A 96 15.98 2.99 -3.19
C ALA A 96 14.80 2.26 -2.51
N LEU A 97 14.89 2.02 -1.20
CA LEU A 97 13.82 1.36 -0.44
C LEU A 97 12.55 2.23 -0.41
N ALA A 98 12.69 3.54 -0.17
CA ALA A 98 11.59 4.51 -0.21
C ALA A 98 10.90 4.54 -1.57
N PHE A 99 11.68 4.56 -2.66
CA PHE A 99 11.15 4.54 -4.02
C PHE A 99 10.42 3.23 -4.32
N ALA A 100 10.97 2.09 -3.89
CA ALA A 100 10.34 0.77 -4.05
C ALA A 100 8.98 0.71 -3.34
N ALA A 101 8.91 1.18 -2.08
CA ALA A 101 7.68 1.19 -1.30
C ALA A 101 6.60 2.08 -1.94
N ASP A 102 6.93 3.33 -2.30
CA ASP A 102 5.98 4.23 -2.97
C ASP A 102 5.46 3.65 -4.29
N THR A 103 6.35 3.02 -5.07
CA THR A 103 5.99 2.37 -6.35
C THR A 103 4.97 1.26 -6.14
N ILE A 104 5.19 0.37 -5.16
CA ILE A 104 4.26 -0.73 -4.87
C ILE A 104 2.91 -0.20 -4.39
N VAL A 105 2.90 0.76 -3.47
CA VAL A 105 1.66 1.37 -2.96
C VAL A 105 0.85 2.00 -4.10
N ARG A 106 1.49 2.74 -5.02
CA ARG A 106 0.81 3.32 -6.19
C ARG A 106 0.25 2.27 -7.14
N LEU A 107 0.96 1.16 -7.36
CA LEU A 107 0.46 0.06 -8.17
C LEU A 107 -0.75 -0.61 -7.53
N VAL A 108 -0.73 -0.87 -6.22
CA VAL A 108 -1.88 -1.40 -5.49
C VAL A 108 -3.10 -0.48 -5.67
N VAL A 109 -2.95 0.83 -5.46
CA VAL A 109 -4.04 1.79 -5.68
C VAL A 109 -4.53 1.79 -7.13
N SER A 110 -3.62 1.71 -8.10
CA SER A 110 -3.99 1.59 -9.52
C SER A 110 -4.87 0.37 -9.79
N HIS A 111 -4.53 -0.78 -9.21
CA HIS A 111 -5.28 -2.02 -9.34
C HIS A 111 -6.61 -2.03 -8.58
N ILE A 112 -6.77 -1.19 -7.56
CA ILE A 112 -8.07 -0.92 -6.90
C ILE A 112 -8.97 -0.08 -7.82
N VAL A 113 -8.39 0.94 -8.48
CA VAL A 113 -9.14 1.85 -9.34
C VAL A 113 -9.57 1.16 -10.64
N LEU A 114 -8.66 0.39 -11.25
CA LEU A 114 -8.84 -0.26 -12.55
C LEU A 114 -8.46 -1.75 -12.47
N PRO A 115 -9.29 -2.58 -11.79
CA PRO A 115 -9.01 -4.01 -11.67
C PRO A 115 -9.12 -4.70 -13.04
N ARG A 116 -8.16 -5.57 -13.34
CA ARG A 116 -8.10 -6.36 -14.60
C ARG A 116 -8.05 -7.87 -14.38
N SER A 117 -7.75 -8.29 -13.16
CA SER A 117 -7.54 -9.68 -12.76
C SER A 117 -8.12 -9.90 -11.36
N PRO A 118 -8.36 -11.16 -10.95
CA PRO A 118 -8.69 -11.50 -9.57
C PRO A 118 -7.66 -10.95 -8.57
N VAL A 119 -8.10 -10.77 -7.32
CA VAL A 119 -7.29 -10.22 -6.24
C VAL A 119 -6.03 -11.05 -6.02
N GLU A 120 -6.16 -12.37 -5.98
CA GLU A 120 -5.08 -13.30 -5.67
C GLU A 120 -3.99 -13.26 -6.74
N GLN A 121 -4.39 -13.20 -8.01
CA GLN A 121 -3.47 -13.11 -9.14
C GLN A 121 -2.73 -11.78 -9.15
N THR A 122 -3.45 -10.68 -8.88
CA THR A 122 -2.84 -9.35 -8.80
C THR A 122 -1.86 -9.27 -7.61
N ALA A 123 -2.25 -9.81 -6.45
CA ALA A 123 -1.42 -9.84 -5.26
C ALA A 123 -0.14 -10.65 -5.47
N ASP A 124 -0.21 -11.81 -6.11
CA ASP A 124 0.98 -12.62 -6.41
C ASP A 124 1.97 -11.88 -7.33
N ALA A 125 1.46 -11.24 -8.38
CA ALA A 125 2.28 -10.46 -9.30
C ALA A 125 2.96 -9.27 -8.60
N LEU A 126 2.20 -8.52 -7.80
CA LEU A 126 2.73 -7.34 -7.08
C LEU A 126 3.68 -7.74 -5.94
N ALA A 127 3.43 -8.84 -5.23
CA ALA A 127 4.34 -9.36 -4.21
C ALA A 127 5.67 -9.82 -4.82
N THR A 128 5.62 -10.46 -6.00
CA THR A 128 6.82 -10.79 -6.77
C THR A 128 7.63 -9.54 -7.12
N LEU A 129 6.94 -8.49 -7.58
CA LEU A 129 7.59 -7.23 -7.94
C LEU A 129 8.18 -6.53 -6.71
N ALA A 130 7.44 -6.49 -5.59
CA ALA A 130 7.89 -5.92 -4.33
C ALA A 130 9.18 -6.58 -3.86
N LEU A 131 9.23 -7.92 -3.83
CA LEU A 131 10.44 -8.66 -3.49
C LEU A 131 11.62 -8.24 -4.37
N ARG A 132 11.43 -8.18 -5.70
CA ARG A 132 12.50 -7.80 -6.63
C ARG A 132 13.03 -6.39 -6.37
N LEU A 133 12.14 -5.42 -6.14
CA LEU A 133 12.52 -4.04 -5.87
C LEU A 133 13.25 -3.91 -4.52
N PHE A 134 12.76 -4.59 -3.48
CA PHE A 134 13.39 -4.58 -2.16
C PHE A 134 14.76 -5.28 -2.16
N THR A 135 14.89 -6.41 -2.85
CA THR A 135 16.20 -7.06 -3.02
C THR A 135 17.16 -6.17 -3.80
N ALA A 136 16.70 -5.46 -4.84
CA ALA A 136 17.53 -4.53 -5.59
C ALA A 136 18.03 -3.36 -4.72
N ALA A 137 17.17 -2.82 -3.84
CA ALA A 137 17.55 -1.79 -2.87
C ALA A 137 18.55 -2.28 -1.82
N ALA A 138 18.59 -3.58 -1.55
CA ALA A 138 19.54 -4.20 -0.61
C ALA A 138 20.93 -4.46 -1.20
N VAL A 139 21.10 -4.33 -2.52
CA VAL A 139 22.41 -4.53 -3.18
C VAL A 139 23.21 -3.22 -3.11
N PRO A 140 24.44 -3.22 -2.59
CA PRO A 140 25.28 -2.03 -2.58
C PRO A 140 25.52 -1.50 -4.00
N HIS A 141 25.28 -0.20 -4.22
CA HIS A 141 25.71 0.48 -5.43
C HIS A 141 27.23 0.70 -5.33
N SER A 142 27.99 -0.09 -6.09
CA SER A 142 29.44 0.03 -6.28
C SER A 142 29.83 1.27 -7.07
#